data_AF-A0A7X7SSY6-F1
#
_entry.id   AF-A0A7X7SSY6-F1
#
_cell.length_a   1.000
_cell.length_b   1.000
_cell.length_c   1.000
_cell.angle_alpha   90.00
_cell.angle_beta   90.00
_cell.angle_gamma   90.00
#
_symmetry.space_group_name_H-M   'P 1'
#
loop_
_entity.id
_entity.type
_entity.pdbx_description
1 polymer ?
#
loop_
_entity_poly.entity_id
_entity_poly.type
_entity_poly.pdbx_seq_one_letter_code
_entity_poly.pdbx_strand_id
1 'polypeptide(L)'
;MNAASLPASPRKPSDGATITAIWRVQALPFEYRSHTTYYDCDALKHRVQAMLELMGARPPILVRTNCGQAPAKQIHILVVFATPMPATEENIRAATAFDSRDELIARVHGASLPSAADIERFPAEWQTRYVRISQSDCDLMRDMHEQIVPKLSVHSKSKKVNCPRIASLRTSMQYEALIAVPDREGSGAPQS
;
A
#
# COMPACT_ATOMS: atom_id res chain seq x y z
N MET A 1 -39.74 -12.09 -27.67
CA MET A 1 -39.03 -10.92 -27.12
C MET A 1 -37.94 -11.47 -26.20
N ASN A 2 -36.69 -11.54 -26.67
CA ASN A 2 -35.58 -12.08 -25.88
C ASN A 2 -34.97 -10.96 -25.05
N ALA A 3 -35.05 -11.08 -23.72
CA ALA A 3 -34.35 -10.21 -22.81
C ALA A 3 -32.86 -10.60 -22.78
N ALA A 4 -32.01 -9.68 -23.22
CA ALA A 4 -30.56 -9.83 -23.10
C ALA A 4 -30.16 -9.67 -21.63
N SER A 5 -29.53 -10.70 -21.07
CA SER A 5 -28.91 -10.65 -19.74
C SER A 5 -27.69 -9.74 -19.76
N LEU A 6 -27.67 -8.75 -18.87
CA LEU A 6 -26.52 -7.88 -18.61
C LEU A 6 -25.33 -8.70 -18.05
N PRO A 7 -24.07 -8.34 -18.37
CA PRO A 7 -22.90 -9.00 -17.81
C PRO A 7 -22.77 -8.72 -16.30
N ALA A 8 -22.57 -9.78 -15.52
CA ALA A 8 -22.34 -9.68 -14.08
C ALA A 8 -20.97 -9.04 -13.80
N SER A 9 -20.93 -8.06 -12.90
CA SER A 9 -19.67 -7.54 -12.34
C SER A 9 -18.82 -8.67 -11.75
N PRO A 10 -17.47 -8.61 -11.83
CA PRO A 10 -16.61 -9.59 -11.21
C PRO A 10 -16.91 -9.66 -9.71
N ARG A 11 -17.36 -10.83 -9.26
CA ARG A 11 -17.66 -11.11 -7.85
C ARG A 11 -16.33 -11.26 -7.11
N LYS A 12 -16.12 -10.50 -6.03
CA LYS A 12 -14.98 -10.69 -5.11
C LYS A 12 -14.91 -12.19 -4.72
N PRO A 13 -13.76 -12.87 -4.88
CA PRO A 13 -13.59 -14.23 -4.36
C PRO A 13 -13.91 -14.26 -2.87
N SER A 14 -14.44 -15.38 -2.37
CA SER A 14 -14.75 -15.57 -0.95
C SER A 14 -13.53 -15.29 -0.07
N ASP A 15 -13.73 -14.73 1.13
CA ASP A 15 -12.66 -14.57 2.12
C ASP A 15 -11.92 -15.91 2.32
N GLY A 16 -10.59 -15.89 2.17
CA GLY A 16 -9.73 -17.07 2.25
C GLY A 16 -9.46 -17.79 0.91
N ALA A 17 -9.97 -17.31 -0.22
CA ALA A 17 -9.54 -17.81 -1.53
C ALA A 17 -8.15 -17.26 -1.88
N THR A 18 -7.17 -18.16 -2.04
CA THR A 18 -5.84 -17.82 -2.55
C THR A 18 -5.95 -17.39 -4.01
N ILE A 19 -5.39 -16.22 -4.34
CA ILE A 19 -5.29 -15.70 -5.70
C ILE A 19 -3.83 -15.50 -6.09
N THR A 20 -3.51 -15.66 -7.37
CA THR A 20 -2.18 -15.30 -7.87
C THR A 20 -2.05 -13.77 -7.92
N ALA A 21 -0.97 -13.26 -7.33
CA ALA A 21 -0.68 -11.84 -7.22
C ALA A 21 0.69 -11.48 -7.80
N ILE A 22 0.86 -10.20 -8.08
CA ILE A 22 2.12 -9.55 -8.44
C ILE A 22 2.36 -8.35 -7.53
N TRP A 23 3.61 -7.91 -7.42
CA TRP A 23 3.95 -6.67 -6.73
C TRP A 23 3.77 -5.48 -7.65
N ARG A 24 2.94 -4.50 -7.25
CA ARG A 24 2.90 -3.20 -7.91
C ARG A 24 3.73 -2.20 -7.14
N VAL A 25 4.82 -1.74 -7.75
CA VAL A 25 5.63 -0.63 -7.25
C VAL A 25 4.97 0.69 -7.65
N GLN A 26 4.86 1.63 -6.72
CA GLN A 26 4.36 2.98 -7.00
C GLN A 26 5.19 4.03 -6.28
N ALA A 27 5.31 5.20 -6.89
CA ALA A 27 5.85 6.40 -6.27
C ALA A 27 4.74 7.46 -6.18
N LEU A 28 4.40 7.88 -4.96
CA LEU A 28 3.32 8.83 -4.72
C LEU A 28 3.82 10.03 -3.92
N PRO A 29 3.62 11.27 -4.41
CA PRO A 29 3.70 12.43 -3.54
C PRO A 29 2.48 12.44 -2.62
N PHE A 30 2.69 12.76 -1.35
CA PHE A 30 1.62 13.10 -0.42
C PHE A 30 2.09 14.20 0.53
N GLU A 31 1.15 14.98 1.04
CA GLU A 31 1.41 16.07 1.98
C GLU A 31 0.83 15.72 3.34
N TYR A 32 1.67 15.76 4.39
CA TYR A 32 1.21 15.75 5.77
C TYR A 32 0.83 17.17 6.20
N ARG A 33 -0.35 17.34 6.80
CA ARG A 33 -0.87 18.62 7.30
C ARG A 33 -1.56 18.44 8.64
N SER A 34 -1.15 19.20 9.64
CA SER A 34 -1.80 19.21 10.95
C SER A 34 -1.98 20.62 11.51
N HIS A 35 -3.07 20.80 12.24
CA HIS A 35 -3.32 22.03 13.00
C HIS A 35 -2.74 21.98 14.41
N THR A 36 -2.59 20.78 14.98
CA THR A 36 -2.32 20.57 16.42
C THR A 36 -1.02 19.82 16.70
N THR A 37 -0.51 19.07 15.74
CA THR A 37 0.63 18.16 15.92
C THR A 37 1.80 18.61 15.04
N TYR A 38 2.98 18.67 15.62
CA TYR A 38 4.23 18.83 14.88
C TYR A 38 4.89 17.47 14.75
N TYR A 39 5.52 17.20 13.61
CA TYR A 39 6.39 16.04 13.47
C TYR A 39 7.82 16.47 13.20
N ASP A 40 8.73 15.76 13.88
CA ASP A 40 10.09 15.56 13.39
C ASP A 40 10.07 14.69 12.15
N CYS A 41 10.98 14.97 11.21
CA CYS A 41 10.91 14.35 9.90
C CYS A 41 11.29 12.87 9.89
N ASP A 42 12.22 12.47 10.75
CA ASP A 42 12.52 11.06 10.96
C ASP A 42 11.35 10.35 11.65
N ALA A 43 10.71 11.00 12.64
CA ALA A 43 9.54 10.43 13.30
C ALA A 43 8.40 10.21 12.30
N LEU A 44 8.12 11.20 11.44
CA LEU A 44 7.11 11.10 10.39
C LEU A 44 7.45 10.02 9.38
N LYS A 45 8.70 9.98 8.92
CA LYS A 45 9.20 8.96 7.98
C LYS A 45 8.94 7.55 8.51
N HIS A 46 9.39 7.26 9.74
CA HIS A 46 9.17 5.94 10.35
C HIS A 46 7.69 5.65 10.55
N ARG A 47 6.88 6.66 10.92
CA ARG A 47 5.45 6.48 11.13
C ARG A 47 4.73 6.11 9.83
N VAL A 48 5.05 6.80 8.74
CA VAL A 48 4.50 6.52 7.40
C VAL A 48 4.89 5.12 6.94
N GLN A 49 6.15 4.72 7.11
CA GLN A 49 6.60 3.36 6.78
C GLN A 49 5.78 2.30 7.53
N ALA A 50 5.65 2.45 8.85
CA ALA A 50 4.90 1.51 9.68
C ALA A 50 3.42 1.44 9.27
N MET A 51 2.78 2.57 8.95
CA MET A 51 1.38 2.59 8.52
C MET A 51 1.19 1.91 7.16
N LEU A 52 2.08 2.16 6.19
CA LEU A 52 2.02 1.52 4.88
C LEU A 52 2.21 0.00 4.98
N GLU A 53 3.13 -0.46 5.82
CA GLU A 53 3.35 -1.89 6.07
C GLU A 53 2.14 -2.55 6.74
N LEU A 54 1.52 -1.87 7.71
CA LEU A 54 0.27 -2.32 8.33
C LEU A 54 -0.87 -2.41 7.31
N MET A 55 -0.88 -1.55 6.30
CA MET A 55 -1.85 -1.58 5.20
C MET A 55 -1.52 -2.62 4.12
N GLY A 56 -0.38 -3.31 4.18
CA GLY A 56 -0.03 -4.38 3.25
C GLY A 56 1.04 -4.03 2.22
N ALA A 57 1.72 -2.88 2.36
CA ALA A 57 2.94 -2.63 1.59
C ALA A 57 4.08 -3.53 2.09
N ARG A 58 4.90 -4.06 1.18
CA ARG A 58 6.11 -4.80 1.55
C ARG A 58 7.29 -3.87 1.76
N PRO A 59 8.19 -4.18 2.72
CA PRO A 59 9.54 -3.64 2.72
C PRO A 59 10.33 -4.05 1.46
N PRO A 60 11.29 -3.22 1.00
CA PRO A 60 11.63 -1.90 1.53
C PRO A 60 10.62 -0.82 1.13
N ILE A 61 10.26 0.05 2.07
CA ILE A 61 9.42 1.24 1.85
C ILE A 61 10.31 2.47 1.92
N LEU A 62 10.49 3.17 0.81
CA LEU A 62 11.30 4.37 0.75
C LEU A 62 10.42 5.59 1.02
N VAL A 63 10.75 6.34 2.05
CA VAL A 63 10.08 7.60 2.36
C VAL A 63 11.12 8.71 2.32
N ARG A 64 10.86 9.72 1.49
CA ARG A 64 11.68 10.94 1.37
C ARG A 64 10.83 12.10 1.86
N THR A 65 11.29 12.76 2.90
CA THR A 65 10.66 13.95 3.47
C THR A 65 11.47 15.16 3.04
N ASN A 66 10.81 16.22 2.60
CA ASN A 66 11.46 17.51 2.38
C ASN A 66 11.24 18.38 3.63
N CYS A 67 12.27 18.47 4.46
CA CYS A 67 12.18 19.06 5.78
C CYS A 67 13.32 20.02 6.10
N GLY A 68 13.00 21.03 6.90
CA GLY A 68 13.99 21.82 7.64
C GLY A 68 14.46 21.09 8.91
N GLN A 69 15.27 21.78 9.72
CA GLN A 69 15.81 21.24 10.98
C GLN A 69 14.81 21.25 12.15
N ALA A 70 13.67 21.94 12.01
CA ALA A 70 12.68 22.08 13.06
C ALA A 70 11.42 21.25 12.77
N PRO A 71 10.73 20.74 13.81
CA PRO A 71 9.42 20.10 13.65
C PRO A 71 8.45 20.98 12.87
N ALA A 72 7.69 20.37 11.96
CA ALA A 72 6.76 21.09 11.11
C ALA A 72 5.35 20.49 11.12
N LYS A 73 4.36 21.36 10.87
CA LYS A 73 2.95 21.02 10.72
C LYS A 73 2.54 20.70 9.28
N GLN A 74 3.43 20.97 8.34
CA GLN A 74 3.20 20.76 6.91
C GLN A 74 4.49 20.23 6.29
N ILE A 75 4.46 19.01 5.77
CA ILE A 75 5.64 18.33 5.23
C ILE A 75 5.27 17.63 3.92
N HIS A 76 6.04 17.91 2.87
CA HIS A 76 5.91 17.22 1.58
C HIS A 76 6.73 15.94 1.59
N ILE A 77 6.12 14.86 1.12
CA ILE A 77 6.68 13.52 1.24
C ILE A 77 6.52 12.79 -0.09
N LEU A 78 7.59 12.16 -0.54
CA LEU A 78 7.55 11.20 -1.63
C LEU A 78 7.71 9.81 -1.03
N VAL A 79 6.74 8.94 -1.28
CA VAL A 79 6.79 7.54 -0.85
C VAL A 79 6.94 6.64 -2.06
N VAL A 80 7.81 5.65 -1.95
CA VAL A 80 7.94 4.54 -2.91
C VAL A 80 7.75 3.25 -2.15
N PHE A 81 6.78 2.45 -2.57
CA PHE A 81 6.40 1.21 -1.92
C PHE A 81 5.85 0.21 -2.93
N ALA A 82 5.75 -1.05 -2.51
CA ALA A 82 5.14 -2.10 -3.31
C ALA A 82 3.98 -2.74 -2.54
N THR A 83 2.82 -2.92 -3.20
CA THR A 83 1.67 -3.66 -2.65
C THR A 83 1.27 -4.82 -3.56
N PRO A 84 0.72 -5.92 -3.01
CA PRO A 84 0.18 -6.99 -3.83
C PRO A 84 -1.03 -6.54 -4.64
N MET A 85 -1.13 -7.02 -5.87
CA MET A 85 -2.30 -6.88 -6.73
C MET A 85 -2.61 -8.20 -7.41
N PRO A 86 -3.90 -8.50 -7.72
CA PRO A 86 -4.23 -9.67 -8.52
C PRO A 86 -3.46 -9.67 -9.85
N ALA A 87 -2.92 -10.82 -10.26
CA ALA A 87 -2.13 -10.98 -11.48
C ALA A 87 -3.02 -11.00 -12.74
N THR A 88 -3.85 -9.98 -12.94
CA THR A 88 -4.65 -9.82 -14.15
C THR A 88 -3.80 -9.29 -15.31
N GLU A 89 -4.22 -9.54 -16.54
CA GLU A 89 -3.58 -8.98 -17.74
C GLU A 89 -3.48 -7.44 -17.69
N GLU A 90 -4.48 -6.77 -17.11
CA GLU A 90 -4.45 -5.32 -16.90
C GLU A 90 -3.36 -4.90 -15.91
N ASN A 91 -3.25 -5.58 -14.77
CA ASN A 91 -2.26 -5.25 -13.75
C ASN A 91 -0.83 -5.59 -14.21
N ILE A 92 -0.64 -6.70 -14.93
CA ILE A 92 0.64 -7.09 -15.53
C ILE A 92 1.10 -6.05 -16.54
N ARG A 93 0.20 -5.62 -17.44
CA ARG A 93 0.46 -4.56 -18.42
C ARG A 93 0.81 -3.25 -17.73
N ALA A 94 0.07 -2.87 -16.69
CA ALA A 94 0.34 -1.64 -15.94
C ALA A 94 1.68 -1.71 -15.18
N ALA A 95 2.08 -2.88 -14.68
CA ALA A 95 3.35 -3.08 -13.99
C ALA A 95 4.57 -3.12 -14.94
N THR A 96 4.33 -3.28 -16.24
CA THR A 96 5.37 -3.32 -17.29
C THR A 96 5.22 -2.16 -18.28
N ALA A 97 4.39 -1.17 -17.96
CA ALA A 97 4.26 0.05 -18.72
C ALA A 97 5.37 1.01 -18.27
N PHE A 98 6.38 1.18 -19.11
CA PHE A 98 7.51 2.07 -18.89
C PHE A 98 7.48 3.21 -19.90
N ASP A 99 7.93 4.39 -19.49
CA ASP A 99 8.07 5.53 -20.38
C ASP A 99 9.52 5.70 -20.87
N SER A 100 9.72 6.68 -21.76
CA SER A 100 11.06 6.98 -22.32
C SER A 100 12.11 7.36 -21.26
N ARG A 101 11.67 7.87 -20.10
CA ARG A 101 12.58 8.22 -19.00
C ARG A 101 13.03 6.96 -18.28
N ASP A 102 12.12 6.02 -18.03
CA ASP A 102 12.45 4.72 -17.45
C ASP A 102 13.46 3.96 -18.31
N GLU A 103 13.25 3.93 -19.63
CA GLU A 103 14.17 3.33 -20.60
C GLU A 103 15.56 3.97 -20.54
N LEU A 104 15.63 5.31 -20.44
CA LEU A 104 16.89 6.03 -20.33
C LEU A 104 17.61 5.71 -19.02
N ILE A 105 16.89 5.71 -17.90
CA ILE A 105 17.46 5.38 -16.58
C ILE A 105 18.03 3.96 -16.60
N ALA A 106 17.26 2.98 -17.09
CA ALA A 106 17.71 1.60 -17.20
C ALA A 106 19.01 1.50 -18.03
N ARG A 107 19.07 2.18 -19.18
CA ARG A 107 20.27 2.22 -20.02
C ARG A 107 21.48 2.82 -19.32
N VAL A 108 21.31 3.95 -18.63
CA VAL A 108 22.40 4.61 -17.89
C VAL A 108 22.96 3.70 -16.79
N HIS A 109 22.10 2.90 -16.16
CA HIS A 109 22.51 1.93 -15.15
C HIS A 109 22.91 0.56 -15.72
N GLY A 110 22.90 0.35 -17.05
CA GLY A 110 23.21 -0.94 -17.67
C GLY A 110 22.21 -2.04 -17.32
N ALA A 111 20.97 -1.67 -16.97
CA ALA A 111 19.90 -2.58 -16.59
C ALA A 111 18.86 -2.73 -17.72
N SER A 112 18.12 -3.84 -17.70
CA SER A 112 16.95 -4.07 -18.55
C SER A 112 15.67 -3.81 -17.77
N LEU A 113 14.67 -3.21 -18.43
CA LEU A 113 13.32 -3.12 -17.87
C LEU A 113 12.67 -4.51 -17.88
N PRO A 114 11.94 -4.90 -16.82
CA PRO A 114 11.34 -6.23 -16.73
C PRO A 114 10.18 -6.39 -17.72
N SER A 115 10.06 -7.55 -18.34
CA SER A 115 8.92 -7.95 -19.15
C SER A 115 7.84 -8.65 -18.30
N ALA A 116 6.69 -8.95 -18.90
CA ALA A 116 5.62 -9.72 -18.25
C ALA A 116 6.06 -11.13 -17.77
N ALA A 117 7.07 -11.71 -18.43
CA ALA A 117 7.66 -12.99 -18.04
C ALA A 117 8.54 -12.87 -16.79
N ASP A 118 9.15 -11.71 -16.57
CA ASP A 118 10.07 -11.45 -15.46
C ASP A 118 9.34 -11.06 -14.17
N ILE A 119 8.02 -10.85 -14.22
CA ILE A 119 7.24 -10.47 -13.03
C ILE A 119 7.08 -11.68 -12.09
N GLU A 120 7.59 -11.51 -10.87
CA GLU A 120 7.36 -12.41 -9.74
C GLU A 120 5.85 -12.59 -9.49
N ARG A 121 5.40 -13.84 -9.46
CA ARG A 121 4.01 -14.24 -9.14
C ARG A 121 4.01 -15.06 -7.87
N PHE A 122 3.07 -14.78 -6.97
CA PHE A 122 2.99 -15.44 -5.67
C PHE A 122 1.54 -15.64 -5.23
N PRO A 123 1.25 -16.62 -4.37
CA PRO A 123 -0.06 -16.80 -3.76
C PRO A 123 -0.35 -15.67 -2.76
N ALA A 124 -1.56 -15.11 -2.81
CA ALA A 124 -1.98 -14.07 -1.89
C ALA A 124 -3.45 -14.22 -1.48
N GLU A 125 -3.80 -13.69 -0.32
CA GLU A 125 -5.16 -13.75 0.23
C GLU A 125 -5.64 -12.38 0.68
N TRP A 126 -6.94 -12.13 0.52
CA TRP A 126 -7.57 -10.95 1.08
C TRP A 126 -7.62 -11.07 2.59
N GLN A 127 -6.98 -10.12 3.27
CA GLN A 127 -6.97 -10.05 4.73
C GLN A 127 -7.48 -8.70 5.21
N THR A 128 -8.26 -8.73 6.30
CA THR A 128 -8.61 -7.51 7.03
C THR A 128 -7.43 -7.12 7.92
N ARG A 129 -6.83 -5.97 7.64
CA ARG A 129 -5.76 -5.35 8.41
C ARG A 129 -6.34 -4.28 9.33
N TYR A 130 -5.94 -4.34 10.60
CA TYR A 130 -6.31 -3.37 11.61
C TYR A 130 -5.17 -2.39 11.80
N VAL A 131 -5.39 -1.15 11.40
CA VAL A 131 -4.44 -0.06 11.61
C VAL A 131 -4.89 0.71 12.83
N ARG A 132 -4.05 0.74 13.85
CA ARG A 132 -4.33 1.46 15.06
C ARG A 132 -3.91 2.92 14.93
N ILE A 133 -4.82 3.82 15.29
CA ILE A 133 -4.64 5.25 15.19
C ILE A 133 -4.53 5.81 16.61
N SER A 134 -3.38 6.39 16.93
CA SER A 134 -3.23 7.18 18.15
C SER A 134 -3.69 8.61 17.91
N GLN A 135 -3.87 9.38 18.98
CA GLN A 135 -4.28 10.77 18.87
C GLN A 135 -3.31 11.61 18.02
N SER A 136 -2.00 11.39 18.16
CA SER A 136 -0.97 12.10 17.39
C SER A 136 -0.90 11.68 15.91
N ASP A 137 -1.48 10.52 15.57
CA ASP A 137 -1.52 10.03 14.18
C ASP A 137 -2.78 10.43 13.44
N CYS A 138 -3.73 11.07 14.12
CA CYS A 138 -5.04 11.32 13.54
C CYS A 138 -4.96 12.11 12.23
N ASP A 139 -4.25 13.24 12.24
CA ASP A 139 -4.11 14.09 11.05
C ASP A 139 -3.34 13.35 9.95
N LEU A 140 -2.25 12.66 10.32
CA LEU A 140 -1.48 11.84 9.39
C LEU A 140 -2.34 10.78 8.71
N MET A 141 -3.11 10.02 9.49
CA MET A 141 -3.97 8.97 8.95
C MET A 141 -5.07 9.52 8.08
N ARG A 142 -5.59 10.72 8.38
CA ARG A 142 -6.55 11.42 7.52
C ARG A 142 -5.94 11.73 6.16
N ASP A 143 -4.76 12.33 6.15
CA ASP A 143 -4.05 12.66 4.90
C ASP A 143 -3.70 11.40 4.10
N MET A 144 -3.22 10.34 4.77
CA MET A 144 -2.93 9.06 4.12
C MET A 144 -4.19 8.42 3.52
N HIS A 145 -5.32 8.45 4.24
CA HIS A 145 -6.59 7.91 3.76
C HIS A 145 -7.14 8.67 2.57
N GLU A 146 -6.91 9.98 2.50
CA GLU A 146 -7.39 10.81 1.38
C GLU A 146 -6.45 10.75 0.16
N GLN A 147 -5.14 10.68 0.37
CA GLN A 147 -4.16 10.86 -0.72
C GLN A 147 -3.51 9.55 -1.18
N ILE A 148 -3.33 8.58 -0.28
CA ILE A 148 -2.58 7.33 -0.54
C ILE A 148 -3.53 6.15 -0.71
N VAL A 149 -4.50 5.95 0.20
CA VAL A 149 -5.42 4.79 0.18
C VAL A 149 -6.15 4.61 -1.15
N PRO A 150 -6.65 5.66 -1.83
CA PRO A 150 -7.31 5.49 -3.13
C PRO A 150 -6.39 5.00 -4.25
N LYS A 151 -5.06 5.14 -4.06
CA LYS A 151 -4.02 4.73 -5.02
C LYS A 151 -3.37 3.40 -4.63
N LEU A 152 -3.48 3.04 -3.35
CA LEU A 152 -3.17 1.71 -2.84
C LEU A 152 -4.17 0.69 -3.40
N SER A 153 -3.72 -0.55 -3.58
CA SER A 153 -4.57 -1.68 -3.94
C SER A 153 -5.28 -2.28 -2.73
N VAL A 154 -5.85 -1.39 -1.90
CA VAL A 154 -6.52 -1.72 -0.64
C VAL A 154 -7.89 -1.08 -0.59
N HIS A 155 -8.82 -1.75 0.09
CA HIS A 155 -10.18 -1.25 0.27
C HIS A 155 -10.41 -0.88 1.73
N SER A 156 -10.64 0.40 2.01
CA SER A 156 -11.05 0.82 3.35
C SER A 156 -12.50 0.41 3.62
N LYS A 157 -12.78 -0.26 4.74
CA LYS A 157 -14.17 -0.56 5.15
C LYS A 157 -14.93 0.67 5.63
N SER A 158 -14.20 1.71 6.05
CA SER A 158 -14.77 2.99 6.48
C SER A 158 -14.40 4.10 5.50
N LYS A 159 -15.37 4.96 5.17
CA LYS A 159 -15.16 6.06 4.20
C LYS A 159 -14.27 7.18 4.72
N LYS A 160 -14.17 7.36 6.05
CA LYS A 160 -13.43 8.44 6.69
C LYS A 160 -12.69 7.92 7.91
N VAL A 161 -11.57 8.56 8.23
CA VAL A 161 -10.86 8.37 9.49
C VAL A 161 -11.66 9.04 10.59
N ASN A 162 -12.07 8.28 11.61
CA ASN A 162 -12.69 8.84 12.80
C ASN A 162 -11.65 9.05 13.89
N CYS A 163 -11.46 10.30 14.28
CA CYS A 163 -10.56 10.68 15.36
C CYS A 163 -11.35 11.25 16.54
N PRO A 164 -11.38 10.57 17.69
CA PRO A 164 -12.06 11.07 18.86
C PRO A 164 -11.31 12.29 19.40
N ARG A 165 -12.07 13.29 19.88
CA ARG A 165 -11.48 14.46 20.57
C ARG A 165 -10.89 14.11 21.93
N ILE A 166 -11.28 12.96 22.49
CA ILE A 166 -10.86 12.49 23.81
C ILE A 166 -9.68 11.53 23.64
N ALA A 167 -8.54 11.89 24.23
CA ALA A 167 -7.26 11.18 24.08
C ALA A 167 -7.28 9.71 24.56
N SER A 168 -8.20 9.34 25.46
CA SER A 168 -8.30 7.98 26.01
C SER A 168 -8.91 6.96 25.05
N LEU A 169 -9.57 7.41 23.98
CA LEU A 169 -10.22 6.53 23.02
C LEU A 169 -9.24 6.11 21.91
N ARG A 170 -8.80 4.85 21.97
CA ARG A 170 -8.01 4.23 20.90
C ARG A 170 -8.95 3.92 19.73
N THR A 171 -8.69 4.48 18.55
CA THR A 171 -9.42 4.10 17.33
C THR A 171 -8.60 3.17 16.46
N SER A 172 -9.30 2.33 15.72
CA SER A 172 -8.71 1.50 14.69
C SER A 172 -9.49 1.67 13.40
N MET A 173 -8.79 1.52 12.28
CA MET A 173 -9.38 1.44 10.96
C MET A 173 -9.11 0.08 10.36
N GLN A 174 -10.08 -0.39 9.59
CA GLN A 174 -10.00 -1.66 8.88
C GLN A 174 -9.77 -1.40 7.40
N TYR A 175 -8.72 -2.02 6.87
CA TYR A 175 -8.39 -2.06 5.46
C TYR A 175 -8.42 -3.51 5.00
N GLU A 176 -9.05 -3.79 3.87
CA GLU A 176 -8.90 -5.06 3.17
C GLU A 176 -7.73 -4.91 2.20
N ALA A 177 -6.70 -5.71 2.41
CA ALA A 177 -5.51 -5.71 1.60
C ALA A 177 -5.24 -7.12 1.11
N LEU A 178 -4.70 -7.24 -0.10
CA LEU A 178 -4.15 -8.49 -0.58
C LEU A 178 -2.78 -8.69 0.07
N ILE A 179 -2.56 -9.84 0.70
CA ILE A 179 -1.33 -10.15 1.46
C ILE A 179 -0.72 -11.45 0.93
N ALA A 180 0.59 -11.45 0.68
CA ALA A 180 1.31 -12.66 0.28
C ALA A 180 1.16 -13.76 1.34
N VAL A 181 0.82 -14.96 0.89
CA VAL A 181 0.80 -16.15 1.74
C VAL A 181 2.20 -16.76 1.67
N PRO A 182 2.88 -16.98 2.81
CA PRO A 182 4.18 -17.64 2.79
C PRO A 182 4.03 -19.07 2.27
N ASP A 183 4.96 -19.51 1.43
CA ASP A 183 5.01 -20.89 0.95
C ASP A 183 5.10 -21.83 2.16
N ARG A 184 4.15 -22.76 2.29
CA ARG A 184 4.10 -23.70 3.43
C ARG A 184 5.16 -24.81 3.36
N GLU A 185 6.08 -24.74 2.42
CA GLU A 185 7.08 -25.75 2.16
C GLU A 185 8.33 -25.49 3.03
N GLY A 186 8.31 -25.97 4.28
CA GLY A 186 9.47 -25.86 5.17
C GLY A 186 9.28 -26.22 6.65
N SER A 187 8.07 -26.46 7.16
CA SER A 187 7.88 -26.91 8.55
C SER A 187 7.89 -28.44 8.67
N GLY A 188 8.93 -29.06 8.15
CA GLY A 188 9.21 -30.49 8.25
C GLY A 188 10.67 -30.72 8.64
N ALA A 189 11.09 -30.15 9.78
CA ALA A 189 12.34 -30.58 10.40
C ALA A 189 12.09 -31.90 11.16
N PRO A 190 12.83 -32.98 10.89
CA PRO A 190 12.76 -34.18 11.72
C PRO A 190 13.34 -33.85 13.09
N GLN A 191 12.56 -34.09 14.14
CA GLN A 191 13.10 -34.15 15.50
C GLN A 191 14.09 -35.31 15.54
N SER A 192 15.36 -35.01 15.83
CA SER A 192 16.38 -35.98 16.24
C SER A 192 16.79 -35.65 17.66
#